data_AF-A0A954TL96-F1
#
_entry.id   AF-A0A954TL96-F1
#
_cell.length_a   1.000
_cell.length_b   1.000
_cell.length_c   1.000
_cell.angle_alpha   90.00
_cell.angle_beta   90.00
_cell.angle_gamma   90.00
#
_symmetry.space_group_name_H-M   'P 1'
#
loop_
_entity.id
_entity.type
_entity.pdbx_description
1 polymer ?
#
loop_
_entity_poly.entity_id
_entity_poly.type
_entity_poly.pdbx_seq_one_letter_code
_entity_poly.pdbx_strand_id
1 'polypeptide(L)'
;MPRSPQTTLTSTVTPTTGCCSRRAYLADLGMGFTGLALGAMLADDGRLRAADSPAHSPTYHVRPRAKSVIWIFLSGGYSHVETFDPKPALNKYAGMTFDKTPFENPLHSPLNQKRFRSVSADEINV
;
A
#
# COMPACT_ATOMS: atom_id res chain seq x y z
N MET A 1 -60.40 -19.22 -0.94
CA MET A 1 -59.89 -18.97 0.43
C MET A 1 -58.86 -20.05 0.76
N PRO A 2 -57.80 -19.83 1.56
CA PRO A 2 -57.23 -18.58 2.07
C PRO A 2 -55.70 -18.45 1.86
N ARG A 3 -55.22 -17.21 1.90
CA ARG A 3 -53.81 -16.82 2.14
C ARG A 3 -53.53 -16.89 3.64
N SER A 4 -52.36 -17.39 4.05
CA SER A 4 -51.61 -16.99 5.26
C SER A 4 -50.31 -17.81 5.37
N PRO A 5 -49.36 -17.45 6.25
CA PRO A 5 -48.82 -16.12 6.51
C PRO A 5 -47.28 -16.10 6.35
N GLN A 6 -46.73 -14.96 5.92
CA GLN A 6 -45.29 -14.69 5.95
C GLN A 6 -44.87 -14.52 7.43
N THR A 7 -44.08 -15.46 7.95
CA THR A 7 -43.49 -15.35 9.29
C THR A 7 -42.22 -14.52 9.20
N THR A 8 -42.37 -13.22 9.48
CA THR A 8 -41.28 -12.27 9.70
C THR A 8 -40.56 -12.63 11.01
N LEU A 9 -39.37 -13.21 10.93
CA LEU A 9 -38.50 -13.34 12.10
C LEU A 9 -37.50 -12.19 12.11
N THR A 10 -37.88 -11.15 12.84
CA THR A 10 -37.02 -10.05 13.26
C THR A 10 -35.86 -10.63 14.08
N SER A 11 -34.67 -10.73 13.48
CA SER A 11 -33.46 -11.11 14.20
C SER A 11 -32.98 -9.90 15.02
N THR A 12 -33.34 -9.88 16.31
CA THR A 12 -32.70 -9.03 17.30
C THR A 12 -31.25 -9.48 17.47
N VAL A 13 -30.30 -8.75 16.89
CA VAL A 13 -28.88 -8.90 17.21
C VAL A 13 -28.62 -8.19 18.53
N THR A 14 -28.56 -8.96 19.61
CA THR A 14 -28.00 -8.51 20.89
C THR A 14 -26.47 -8.57 20.78
N PRO A 15 -25.74 -7.44 20.90
CA PRO A 15 -24.29 -7.50 20.97
C PRO A 15 -23.89 -7.99 22.37
N THR A 16 -23.52 -9.26 22.49
CA THR A 16 -22.86 -9.79 23.70
C THR A 16 -21.41 -9.33 23.74
N THR A 17 -21.16 -8.34 24.58
CA THR A 17 -19.83 -7.83 24.92
C THR A 17 -19.03 -8.90 25.67
N GLY A 18 -17.92 -9.37 25.08
CA GLY A 18 -16.80 -9.92 25.85
C GLY A 18 -16.69 -11.45 26.00
N CYS A 19 -16.69 -12.23 24.91
CA CYS A 19 -15.85 -13.44 24.76
C CYS A 19 -15.95 -14.08 23.35
N CYS A 20 -15.93 -13.29 22.28
CA CYS A 20 -15.90 -13.91 20.94
C CYS A 20 -14.59 -14.68 20.77
N SER A 21 -14.68 -16.01 20.65
CA SER A 21 -13.50 -16.82 20.33
C SER A 21 -12.92 -16.31 19.01
N ARG A 22 -11.59 -16.17 18.91
CA ARG A 22 -10.91 -15.72 17.69
C ARG A 22 -11.38 -16.50 16.46
N ARG A 23 -11.70 -17.79 16.63
CA ARG A 23 -12.24 -18.66 15.58
C ARG A 23 -13.63 -18.26 15.12
N ALA A 24 -14.55 -17.91 16.03
CA ALA A 24 -15.89 -17.44 15.66
C ALA A 24 -15.82 -16.11 14.92
N TYR A 25 -15.00 -15.17 15.39
CA TYR A 25 -14.81 -13.88 14.71
C TYR A 25 -14.25 -14.05 13.29
N LEU A 26 -13.24 -14.90 13.11
CA LEU A 26 -12.69 -15.20 11.79
C LEU A 26 -13.68 -15.94 10.89
N ALA A 27 -14.51 -16.81 11.45
CA ALA A 27 -15.57 -17.50 10.70
C ALA A 27 -16.65 -16.52 10.21
N ASP A 28 -17.12 -15.62 11.07
CA ASP A 28 -18.14 -14.61 10.73
C ASP A 28 -17.62 -13.62 9.68
N LEU A 29 -16.39 -13.13 9.83
CA LEU A 29 -15.75 -12.29 8.81
C LEU A 29 -15.53 -13.02 7.49
N GLY A 30 -15.11 -14.29 7.54
CA GLY A 30 -14.88 -15.11 6.34
C GLY A 30 -16.17 -15.34 5.56
N MET A 31 -17.27 -15.69 6.23
CA MET A 31 -18.57 -15.89 5.60
C MET A 31 -19.16 -14.58 5.05
N GLY A 32 -19.03 -13.46 5.78
CA GLY A 32 -19.50 -12.16 5.31
C GLY A 32 -18.72 -11.64 4.09
N PHE A 33 -17.39 -11.72 4.13
CA PHE A 33 -16.54 -11.25 3.05
C PHE A 33 -16.65 -12.11 1.77
N THR A 34 -16.77 -13.43 1.92
CA THR A 34 -17.01 -14.32 0.77
C THR A 34 -18.35 -14.05 0.10
N GLY A 35 -19.41 -13.70 0.87
CA GLY A 35 -20.68 -13.25 0.31
C GLY A 35 -20.57 -11.98 -0.53
N LEU A 36 -19.78 -10.98 -0.08
CA LEU A 36 -19.51 -9.77 -0.86
C LEU A 36 -18.71 -10.06 -2.14
N ALA A 37 -17.69 -10.91 -2.04
CA ALA A 37 -16.88 -11.31 -3.19
C ALA A 37 -17.72 -12.08 -4.23
N LEU A 38 -18.56 -13.03 -3.78
CA LEU A 38 -19.48 -13.76 -4.64
C LEU A 38 -20.51 -12.83 -5.27
N GLY A 39 -21.06 -11.87 -4.52
CA GLY A 39 -21.96 -10.85 -5.05
C GLY A 39 -21.30 -9.97 -6.10
N ALA A 40 -20.02 -9.59 -5.92
CA ALA A 40 -19.28 -8.84 -6.92
C ALA A 40 -19.06 -9.66 -8.21
N MET A 41 -18.69 -10.93 -8.11
CA MET A 41 -18.56 -11.83 -9.26
C MET A 41 -19.91 -12.04 -9.98
N LEU A 42 -20.99 -12.25 -9.23
CA LEU A 42 -22.33 -12.46 -9.80
C LEU A 42 -22.89 -11.16 -10.44
N ALA A 43 -22.41 -10.00 -9.99
CA ALA A 43 -22.72 -8.70 -10.60
C ALA A 43 -21.94 -8.47 -11.89
N ASP A 44 -20.67 -8.89 -11.94
CA ASP A 44 -19.82 -8.85 -13.14
C ASP A 44 -20.31 -9.83 -14.21
N ASP A 45 -20.71 -11.05 -13.79
CA ASP A 45 -21.36 -12.05 -14.64
C ASP A 45 -22.77 -11.64 -15.11
N GLY A 46 -23.29 -10.48 -14.67
CA GLY A 46 -24.62 -10.00 -15.02
C GLY A 46 -25.78 -10.81 -14.44
N ARG A 47 -25.48 -11.83 -13.62
CA ARG A 47 -26.45 -12.77 -13.02
C ARG A 47 -27.23 -12.19 -11.85
N LEU A 48 -26.80 -11.05 -11.31
CA LEU A 48 -27.52 -10.27 -10.28
C LEU A 48 -28.55 -9.29 -10.86
N ARG A 49 -28.82 -9.30 -12.17
CA ARG A 49 -29.81 -8.42 -12.81
C ARG A 49 -31.23 -8.97 -12.62
N ALA A 50 -32.03 -8.32 -11.77
CA ALA A 50 -33.47 -8.37 -11.92
C ALA A 50 -33.85 -7.52 -13.15
N ALA A 51 -34.17 -8.19 -14.25
CA ALA A 51 -34.73 -7.66 -15.51
C ALA A 51 -33.97 -6.52 -16.22
N ASP A 52 -33.42 -6.86 -17.39
CA ASP A 52 -33.14 -6.06 -18.59
C ASP A 52 -32.79 -4.57 -18.45
N SER A 53 -31.50 -4.26 -18.64
CA SER A 53 -31.06 -2.99 -19.23
C SER A 53 -29.71 -3.20 -19.95
N PRO A 54 -29.52 -2.63 -21.16
CA PRO A 54 -28.50 -3.07 -22.10
C PRO A 54 -27.09 -2.54 -21.78
N ALA A 55 -26.11 -3.35 -22.16
CA ALA A 55 -24.68 -3.11 -22.28
C ALA A 55 -24.21 -1.65 -22.08
N HIS A 56 -23.73 -1.35 -20.88
CA HIS A 56 -22.60 -0.44 -20.74
C HIS A 56 -21.39 -1.31 -20.44
N SER A 57 -20.51 -1.44 -21.43
CA SER A 57 -19.09 -1.70 -21.14
C SER A 57 -18.70 -0.71 -20.05
N PRO A 58 -18.35 -1.15 -18.84
CA PRO A 58 -17.77 -0.22 -17.91
C PRO A 58 -16.40 0.06 -18.49
N THR A 59 -16.26 1.22 -19.12
CA THR A 59 -14.96 1.84 -19.35
C THR A 59 -14.32 2.01 -17.97
N TYR A 60 -13.62 0.98 -17.48
CA TYR A 60 -12.91 0.99 -16.21
C TYR A 60 -11.61 1.81 -16.29
N HIS A 61 -11.58 2.86 -17.09
CA HIS A 61 -10.54 3.90 -17.02
C HIS A 61 -11.01 5.01 -16.09
N VAL A 62 -11.32 4.65 -14.85
CA VAL A 62 -11.44 5.64 -13.77
C VAL A 62 -10.04 6.21 -13.57
N ARG A 63 -9.83 7.51 -13.85
CA ARG A 63 -8.57 8.17 -13.51
C ARG A 63 -8.34 7.99 -12.00
N PRO A 64 -7.29 7.30 -11.55
CA PRO A 64 -7.07 7.10 -10.12
C PRO A 64 -6.87 8.46 -9.46
N ARG A 65 -7.77 8.82 -8.53
CA ARG A 65 -7.66 10.03 -7.70
C ARG A 65 -7.19 9.63 -6.32
N ALA A 66 -5.90 9.79 -6.04
CA ALA A 66 -5.38 9.61 -4.70
C ALA A 66 -5.90 10.76 -3.80
N LYS A 67 -6.60 10.41 -2.70
CA LYS A 67 -7.13 11.38 -1.72
C LYS A 67 -6.04 11.86 -0.76
N SER A 68 -5.06 11.01 -0.45
CA SER A 68 -3.94 11.31 0.46
C SER A 68 -2.76 10.41 0.11
N VAL A 69 -1.54 10.95 0.24
CA VAL A 69 -0.28 10.23 0.00
C VAL A 69 0.52 10.28 1.30
N ILE A 70 0.80 9.11 1.88
CA ILE A 70 1.69 9.00 3.05
C ILE A 70 3.09 8.74 2.50
N TRP A 71 3.97 9.73 2.63
CA TRP A 71 5.37 9.61 2.22
C TRP A 71 6.25 9.31 3.42
N ILE A 72 6.75 8.08 3.49
CA ILE A 72 7.65 7.63 4.57
C ILE A 72 9.09 7.75 4.07
N PHE A 73 9.87 8.64 4.67
CA PHE A 73 11.32 8.72 4.45
C PHE A 73 12.03 7.80 5.44
N LEU A 74 12.33 6.58 5.01
CA LEU A 74 13.20 5.67 5.75
C LEU A 74 14.65 6.04 5.43
N SER A 75 15.35 6.64 6.40
CA SER A 75 16.79 6.85 6.30
C SER A 75 17.49 5.49 6.21
N GLY A 76 18.13 5.20 5.08
CA GLY A 76 18.87 3.95 4.86
C GLY A 76 18.13 2.87 4.04
N GLY A 77 16.94 3.13 3.53
CA GLY A 77 16.28 2.24 2.57
C GLY A 77 16.80 2.45 1.15
N TYR A 78 17.07 1.35 0.41
CA TYR A 78 17.40 1.46 -1.01
C TYR A 78 16.16 1.99 -1.76
N SER A 79 16.30 3.14 -2.42
CA SER A 79 15.21 3.67 -3.22
C SER A 79 15.07 2.83 -4.50
N HIS A 80 13.86 2.83 -5.09
CA HIS A 80 13.66 2.18 -6.39
C HIS A 80 14.62 2.74 -7.46
N VAL A 81 14.96 4.03 -7.35
CA VAL A 81 15.91 4.73 -8.22
C VAL A 81 17.35 4.27 -8.00
N GLU A 82 17.72 3.86 -6.77
CA GLU A 82 19.08 3.42 -6.45
C GLU A 82 19.30 1.90 -6.61
N THR A 83 18.24 1.09 -6.62
CA THR A 83 18.37 -0.39 -6.52
C THR A 83 18.36 -1.10 -7.88
N PHE A 84 17.50 -0.66 -8.80
CA PHE A 84 17.16 -1.46 -9.98
C PHE A 84 17.58 -0.83 -11.32
N ASP A 85 18.28 0.31 -11.28
CA ASP A 85 18.83 0.93 -12.49
C ASP A 85 20.32 0.58 -12.63
N PRO A 86 20.75 -0.12 -13.71
CA PRO A 86 22.17 -0.33 -13.96
C PRO A 86 22.88 1.02 -14.08
N LYS A 87 23.84 1.27 -13.19
CA LYS A 87 24.57 2.55 -13.09
C LYS A 87 25.97 2.40 -13.74
N PRO A 88 26.09 2.51 -15.08
CA PRO A 88 27.33 2.17 -15.80
C PRO A 88 28.51 3.04 -15.38
N ALA A 89 28.25 4.30 -15.03
CA ALA A 89 29.28 5.20 -14.50
C ALA A 89 29.83 4.71 -13.15
N LEU A 90 28.97 4.22 -12.26
CA LEU A 90 29.41 3.70 -10.95
C LEU A 90 30.24 2.43 -11.13
N ASN A 91 29.85 1.55 -12.05
CA ASN A 91 30.60 0.34 -12.37
C ASN A 91 31.97 0.66 -13.00
N LYS A 92 32.05 1.69 -13.85
CA LYS A 92 33.29 2.11 -14.52
C LYS A 92 34.31 2.73 -13.56
N TYR A 93 33.84 3.49 -12.59
CA TYR A 93 34.68 4.22 -11.63
C TYR A 93 34.69 3.57 -10.23
N ALA A 94 34.24 2.32 -10.12
CA ALA A 94 34.24 1.58 -8.86
C ALA A 94 35.67 1.48 -8.30
N GLY A 95 35.83 1.80 -7.02
CA GLY A 95 37.14 1.77 -6.34
C GLY A 95 38.09 2.92 -6.68
N MET A 96 37.67 3.90 -7.48
CA MET A 96 38.46 5.09 -7.79
C MET A 96 38.11 6.24 -6.83
N THR A 97 39.12 6.98 -6.38
CA THR A 97 38.92 8.27 -5.70
C THR A 97 38.31 9.29 -6.66
N PHE A 98 37.49 10.21 -6.13
CA PHE A 98 36.83 11.26 -6.92
C PHE A 98 37.78 12.03 -7.85
N ASP A 99 39.04 12.23 -7.46
CA ASP A 99 40.06 12.92 -8.27
C ASP A 99 40.39 12.24 -9.60
N LYS A 100 40.12 10.94 -9.72
CA LYS A 100 40.33 10.14 -10.95
C LYS A 100 39.07 10.03 -11.80
N THR A 101 37.97 10.61 -11.34
CA THR A 101 36.68 10.61 -12.05
C THR A 101 36.45 11.98 -12.71
N PRO A 102 35.68 12.05 -13.80
CA PRO A 102 35.30 13.32 -14.41
C PRO A 102 34.28 14.12 -13.57
N PHE A 103 33.94 13.67 -12.37
CA PHE A 103 32.93 14.28 -11.50
C PHE A 103 33.57 15.17 -10.44
N GLU A 104 32.88 16.26 -10.11
CA GLU A 104 33.33 17.19 -9.08
C GLU A 104 33.31 16.52 -7.70
N ASN A 105 34.40 16.70 -6.94
CA ASN A 105 34.54 16.08 -5.64
C ASN A 105 33.61 16.77 -4.62
N PRO A 106 32.62 16.05 -4.05
CA PRO A 106 31.62 16.63 -3.17
C PRO A 106 32.20 17.13 -1.83
N LEU A 107 33.41 16.72 -1.46
CA LEU A 107 34.09 17.17 -0.23
C LEU A 107 34.58 18.62 -0.31
N HIS A 108 34.87 19.12 -1.50
CA HIS A 108 35.29 20.52 -1.70
C HIS A 108 34.12 21.49 -1.84
N SER A 109 32.88 20.98 -1.91
CA SER A 109 31.72 21.85 -2.04
C SER A 109 31.51 22.71 -0.79
N PRO A 110 31.22 24.02 -0.94
CA PRO A 110 31.02 24.92 0.20
C PRO A 110 29.78 24.54 1.03
N LEU A 111 28.87 23.74 0.48
CA LEU A 111 27.70 23.21 1.18
C LEU A 111 28.03 22.02 2.07
N ASN A 112 28.97 21.16 1.65
CA ASN A 112 29.42 20.04 2.46
C ASN A 112 30.15 20.56 3.71
N GLN A 113 31.09 21.50 3.56
CA GLN A 113 31.79 22.11 4.71
C GLN A 113 30.85 22.78 5.72
N LYS A 114 29.75 23.39 5.28
CA LYS A 114 28.76 24.03 6.18
C LYS A 114 27.90 23.01 6.94
N ARG A 115 27.69 21.82 6.39
CA ARG A 115 26.79 20.79 6.93
C ARG A 115 27.53 19.66 7.63
N PHE A 116 28.79 19.44 7.28
CA PHE A 116 29.61 18.38 7.83
C PHE A 116 29.97 18.74 9.27
N ARG A 117 29.29 18.07 10.19
CA ARG A 117 29.64 18.11 11.61
C ARG A 117 30.53 16.90 11.91
N SER A 118 31.80 16.97 11.54
CA SER A 118 32.78 16.03 12.07
C SER A 118 33.03 16.36 13.53
N VAL A 119 32.68 15.45 14.43
CA VAL A 119 33.28 15.42 15.76
C VAL A 119 34.68 14.88 15.56
N SER A 120 35.70 15.73 15.71
CA SER A 120 37.10 15.29 15.73
C SER A 120 37.28 14.34 16.91
N ALA A 121 37.92 13.20 16.68
CA ALA A 121 38.21 12.21 17.72
C ALA A 121 39.06 12.79 18.87
N ASP A 122 39.79 13.89 18.61
CA ASP A 122 40.60 14.63 19.59
C ASP A 122 39.77 15.24 20.74
N GLU A 123 38.45 15.32 20.62
CA GLU A 123 37.53 15.84 21.65
C GLU A 123 36.84 14.72 22.44
N ILE A 124 37.09 13.45 22.10
CA ILE A 124 36.60 12.29 22.84
C ILE A 124 37.65 11.94 23.91
N ASN A 125 37.45 12.46 25.12
CA ASN A 125 38.25 12.09 26.28
C ASN A 125 37.92 10.65 26.70
N VAL A 126 38.67 9.67 26.18
CA VAL A 126 38.79 8.30 26.72
C VAL A 126 40.17 8.15 27.34
#